data_AF-B1K9L3-F1
#
_entry.id   AF-B1K9L3-F1
#
_cell.length_a   1.000
_cell.length_b   1.000
_cell.length_c   1.000
_cell.angle_alpha   90.00
_cell.angle_beta   90.00
_cell.angle_gamma   90.00
#
_symmetry.space_group_name_H-M   'P 1'
#
loop_
_entity.id
_entity.type
_entity.pdbx_description
1 polymer ?
#
loop_
_entity_poly.entity_id
_entity_poly.type
_entity_poly.pdbx_seq_one_letter_code
_entity_poly.pdbx_strand_id
1 'polypeptide(L)'
;MPMRNWNLTRVVHWVATLLMTASAGVAMATGALLQGAVAPADVVQQLRAAPAVTIGGTSVRPVPSGTVRAAAADRAGGSAQSERDSTFVVRDGDNLVGVSTNDLIVVYPDTAAVSQAVAGQAKSVNPYPQINTVIVHVGSFDQLSTIHAALARKFPTAKFGLPVRYSDIKKK
;
A
#
# COMPACT_ATOMS: atom_id res chain seq x y z
N MET A 1 53.64 12.25 48.61
CA MET A 1 54.52 11.74 47.54
C MET A 1 54.83 10.29 47.86
N PRO A 2 54.25 9.33 47.11
CA PRO A 2 54.97 8.69 46.00
C PRO A 2 54.15 8.57 44.71
N MET A 3 54.89 8.50 43.60
CA MET A 3 54.45 8.31 42.23
C MET A 3 54.55 6.83 41.80
N ARG A 4 53.94 6.56 40.62
CA ARG A 4 54.23 5.50 39.61
C ARG A 4 53.35 4.24 39.59
N ASN A 5 52.24 4.38 38.84
CA ASN A 5 51.87 3.70 37.58
C ASN A 5 52.66 2.43 37.18
N TRP A 6 51.92 1.44 36.62
CA TRP A 6 52.16 0.94 35.26
C TRP A 6 50.91 0.24 34.66
N ASN A 7 50.44 0.83 33.56
CA ASN A 7 49.37 0.36 32.69
C ASN A 7 49.90 -0.68 31.70
N LEU A 8 49.09 -1.71 31.41
CA LEU A 8 49.37 -2.70 30.38
C LEU A 8 49.05 -2.17 28.98
N THR A 9 50.09 -2.22 28.17
CA THR A 9 50.24 -1.87 26.76
C THR A 9 49.25 -2.60 25.85
N ARG A 10 48.49 -1.87 25.04
CA ARG A 10 47.97 -2.38 23.75
C ARG A 10 48.24 -1.34 22.67
N VAL A 11 49.18 -1.67 21.80
CA VAL A 11 49.42 -0.98 20.53
C VAL A 11 49.37 -2.06 19.46
N VAL A 12 48.50 -1.91 18.46
CA VAL A 12 48.86 -1.97 17.02
C VAL A 12 47.71 -1.28 16.25
N HIS A 13 48.05 -0.16 15.63
CA HIS A 13 47.32 0.50 14.53
C HIS A 13 47.57 -0.26 13.22
N TRP A 14 46.65 -0.24 12.25
CA TRP A 14 46.93 0.03 10.81
C TRP A 14 45.61 0.47 10.14
N VAL A 15 45.44 1.77 9.86
CA VAL A 15 45.64 2.49 8.57
C VAL A 15 44.38 2.50 7.68
N ALA A 16 43.83 3.71 7.54
CA ALA A 16 42.81 4.11 6.59
C ALA A 16 43.41 4.25 5.18
N THR A 17 42.63 3.91 4.16
CA THR A 17 42.81 4.48 2.81
C THR A 17 41.46 5.02 2.33
N LEU A 18 41.50 6.29 1.91
CA LEU A 18 40.41 7.17 1.49
C LEU A 18 40.38 7.26 -0.05
N LEU A 19 39.26 7.79 -0.57
CA LEU A 19 38.95 8.27 -1.95
C LEU A 19 38.50 7.19 -2.96
N MET A 20 37.20 7.15 -3.33
CA MET A 20 36.44 8.02 -4.27
C MET A 20 36.93 7.86 -5.72
N THR A 21 36.10 7.59 -6.74
CA THR A 21 34.96 8.41 -7.20
C THR A 21 34.07 7.66 -8.22
N ALA A 22 32.75 7.97 -8.17
CA ALA A 22 31.82 8.29 -9.28
C ALA A 22 31.63 7.30 -10.45
N SER A 23 30.44 7.04 -11.02
CA SER A 23 29.09 7.59 -10.82
C SER A 23 28.12 6.80 -11.70
N ALA A 24 27.04 6.29 -11.11
CA ALA A 24 25.70 6.22 -11.68
C ALA A 24 24.76 6.13 -10.47
N GLY A 25 24.49 7.21 -9.75
CA GLY A 25 24.12 8.48 -10.36
C GLY A 25 22.77 8.37 -11.08
N VAL A 26 21.88 7.47 -10.66
CA VAL A 26 20.48 7.85 -10.56
C VAL A 26 20.22 8.06 -9.09
N ALA A 27 20.48 9.30 -8.65
CA ALA A 27 19.78 9.82 -7.49
C ALA A 27 18.29 9.71 -7.81
N MET A 28 17.62 8.64 -7.36
CA MET A 28 16.17 8.66 -7.15
C MET A 28 15.93 9.44 -5.85
N ALA A 29 16.39 10.68 -5.84
CA ALA A 29 16.03 11.68 -4.84
C ALA A 29 14.61 12.15 -5.16
N THR A 30 13.65 11.25 -4.90
CA THR A 30 12.18 11.39 -4.77
C THR A 30 11.62 10.01 -5.10
N GLY A 31 11.42 9.17 -4.09
CA GLY A 31 11.00 7.77 -4.22
C GLY A 31 9.63 7.64 -4.86
N ALA A 32 9.58 7.63 -6.19
CA ALA A 32 8.36 7.42 -6.93
C ALA A 32 7.96 5.95 -6.83
N LEU A 33 6.76 5.68 -6.33
CA LEU A 33 6.21 4.34 -6.36
C LEU A 33 5.82 3.97 -7.78
N LEU A 34 6.29 2.82 -8.22
CA LEU A 34 5.98 2.23 -9.51
C LEU A 34 5.13 0.99 -9.29
N GLN A 35 3.93 0.97 -9.88
CA GLN A 35 3.07 -0.21 -9.82
C GLN A 35 3.81 -1.44 -10.38
N GLY A 36 3.71 -2.57 -9.66
CA GLY A 36 4.37 -3.82 -10.02
C GLY A 36 5.86 -3.88 -9.69
N ALA A 37 6.43 -2.83 -9.09
CA ALA A 37 7.77 -2.85 -8.52
C ALA A 37 7.71 -3.14 -7.01
N VAL A 38 8.82 -3.63 -6.46
CA VAL A 38 9.01 -3.72 -5.00
C VAL A 38 9.16 -2.31 -4.44
N ALA A 39 8.45 -2.01 -3.35
CA ALA A 39 8.49 -0.72 -2.71
C ALA A 39 9.91 -0.41 -2.19
N PRO A 40 10.41 0.83 -2.35
CA PRO A 40 11.69 1.25 -1.78
C PRO A 40 11.74 1.05 -0.26
N ALA A 41 12.93 0.75 0.27
CA ALA A 41 13.11 0.39 1.68
C ALA A 41 12.70 1.52 2.64
N ASP A 42 12.90 2.77 2.25
CA ASP A 42 12.46 3.97 2.97
C ASP A 42 10.94 4.06 3.05
N VAL A 43 10.23 3.77 1.95
CA VAL A 43 8.77 3.70 1.95
C VAL A 43 8.28 2.55 2.82
N VAL A 44 8.87 1.36 2.71
CA VAL A 44 8.51 0.21 3.56
C VAL A 44 8.74 0.54 5.03
N GLN A 45 9.84 1.23 5.37
CA GLN A 45 10.13 1.62 6.76
C GLN A 45 9.10 2.63 7.30
N GLN A 46 8.66 3.58 6.47
CA GLN A 46 7.58 4.50 6.84
C GLN A 46 6.24 3.78 7.04
N LEU A 47 5.90 2.84 6.13
CA LEU A 47 4.64 2.09 6.18
C LEU A 47 4.59 1.07 7.32
N ARG A 48 5.73 0.60 7.84
CA ARG A 48 5.76 -0.30 9.00
C ARG A 48 5.10 0.30 10.25
N ALA A 49 5.08 1.62 10.37
CA ALA A 49 4.41 2.31 11.47
C ALA A 49 2.88 2.23 11.37
N ALA A 50 2.33 2.02 10.17
CA ALA A 50 0.90 1.85 9.94
C ALA A 50 0.52 0.35 9.90
N PRO A 51 -0.56 -0.08 10.58
CA PRO A 51 -1.00 -1.47 10.51
C PRO A 51 -1.44 -1.84 9.09
N ALA A 52 -1.20 -3.09 8.70
CA ALA A 52 -1.73 -3.61 7.43
C ALA A 52 -3.25 -3.76 7.51
N VAL A 53 -3.93 -3.38 6.45
CA VAL A 53 -5.37 -3.59 6.26
C VAL A 53 -5.57 -4.94 5.58
N THR A 54 -6.21 -5.86 6.29
CA THR A 54 -6.51 -7.20 5.80
C THR A 54 -8.01 -7.33 5.53
N ILE A 55 -8.35 -7.60 4.27
CA ILE A 55 -9.73 -7.82 3.82
C ILE A 55 -9.76 -9.11 2.99
N GLY A 56 -10.51 -10.09 3.47
CA GLY A 56 -10.49 -11.44 2.89
C GLY A 56 -9.09 -12.04 2.93
N GLY A 57 -8.59 -12.46 1.76
CA GLY A 57 -7.22 -12.99 1.60
C GLY A 57 -6.16 -11.94 1.25
N THR A 58 -6.53 -10.67 1.14
CA THR A 58 -5.62 -9.59 0.71
C THR A 58 -5.18 -8.77 1.91
N SER A 59 -3.87 -8.65 2.13
CA SER A 59 -3.29 -7.79 3.17
C SER A 59 -2.38 -6.74 2.54
N VAL A 60 -2.67 -5.47 2.78
CA VAL A 60 -1.94 -4.35 2.18
C VAL A 60 -1.81 -3.16 3.13
N ARG A 61 -0.78 -2.34 2.91
CA ARG A 61 -0.58 -1.06 3.61
C ARG A 61 -0.88 0.08 2.64
N PRO A 62 -1.87 0.94 2.92
CA PRO A 62 -2.14 2.10 2.09
C PRO A 62 -0.97 3.08 2.17
N VAL A 63 -0.59 3.63 1.03
CA VAL A 63 0.48 4.62 0.95
C VAL A 63 -0.14 6.02 1.09
N PRO A 64 0.28 6.83 2.07
CA PRO A 64 -0.23 8.18 2.24
C PRO A 64 0.04 9.04 1.00
N SER A 65 -0.96 9.77 0.51
CA SER A 65 -0.87 10.60 -0.70
C SER A 65 0.26 11.63 -0.68
N GLY A 66 0.76 12.02 0.51
CA GLY A 66 1.89 12.95 0.67
C GLY A 66 3.29 12.33 0.51
N THR A 67 3.39 11.00 0.47
CA THR A 67 4.68 10.27 0.34
C THR A 67 5.01 9.86 -1.10
N VAL A 68 4.08 10.06 -2.04
CA VAL A 68 4.20 9.56 -3.41
C VAL A 68 4.29 10.72 -4.38
N ARG A 69 5.47 10.93 -4.96
CA ARG A 69 5.57 11.60 -6.26
C ARG A 69 5.30 10.52 -7.29
N ALA A 70 4.07 10.40 -7.78
CA ALA A 70 3.72 9.40 -8.79
C ALA A 70 4.66 9.55 -9.99
N ALA A 71 5.43 8.51 -10.33
CA ALA A 71 6.13 8.46 -11.62
C ALA A 71 5.17 8.13 -12.78
N ALA A 72 3.85 8.24 -12.55
CA ALA A 72 2.81 8.08 -13.54
C ALA A 72 2.50 9.42 -14.23
N ALA A 73 3.49 10.06 -14.84
CA ALA A 73 3.24 11.22 -15.70
C ALA A 73 3.86 11.09 -17.11
N ASP A 74 4.90 10.28 -17.30
CA ASP A 74 5.65 10.26 -18.57
C ASP A 74 5.34 9.11 -19.53
N ARG A 75 4.36 8.23 -19.22
CA ARG A 75 3.94 7.19 -20.16
C ARG A 75 2.43 7.15 -20.34
N ALA A 76 2.00 7.86 -21.38
CA ALA A 76 0.78 7.69 -22.15
C ALA A 76 -0.55 8.07 -21.49
N GLY A 77 -0.99 9.31 -21.75
CA GLY A 77 -2.38 9.63 -22.16
C GLY A 77 -3.56 9.20 -21.28
N GLY A 78 -3.33 8.74 -20.05
CA GLY A 78 -4.35 8.30 -19.13
C GLY A 78 -4.92 9.50 -18.38
N SER A 79 -6.17 9.84 -18.69
CA SER A 79 -6.97 10.88 -18.02
C SER A 79 -6.77 10.91 -16.50
N ALA A 80 -6.33 12.06 -15.98
CA ALA A 80 -6.11 12.43 -14.58
C ALA A 80 -7.30 12.19 -13.60
N GLN A 81 -8.42 11.65 -14.10
CA GLN A 81 -9.59 11.28 -13.33
C GLN A 81 -9.40 9.96 -12.56
N SER A 82 -8.49 9.07 -13.00
CA SER A 82 -8.28 7.76 -12.35
C SER A 82 -7.41 7.81 -11.08
N GLU A 83 -6.66 8.89 -10.85
CA GLU A 83 -5.80 9.02 -9.66
C GLU A 83 -6.57 9.46 -8.40
N ARG A 84 -7.71 10.16 -8.52
CA ARG A 84 -8.45 10.64 -7.34
C ARG A 84 -9.23 9.55 -6.60
N ASP A 85 -9.59 8.49 -7.31
CA ASP A 85 -10.40 7.38 -6.76
C ASP A 85 -9.56 6.11 -6.58
N SER A 86 -8.23 6.21 -6.68
CA SER A 86 -7.34 5.09 -6.47
C SER A 86 -6.27 5.39 -5.43
N THR A 87 -5.88 4.34 -4.71
CA THR A 87 -4.89 4.42 -3.63
C THR A 87 -3.75 3.46 -3.95
N PHE A 88 -2.52 3.97 -3.92
CA PHE A 88 -1.34 3.10 -3.94
C PHE A 88 -1.30 2.29 -2.66
N VAL A 89 -1.06 0.99 -2.79
CA VAL A 89 -0.99 0.06 -1.67
C VAL A 89 0.24 -0.81 -1.81
N VAL A 90 0.86 -1.17 -0.69
CA VAL A 90 1.99 -2.11 -0.66
C VAL A 90 1.51 -3.42 -0.08
N ARG A 91 1.70 -4.52 -0.81
CA ARG A 91 1.31 -5.86 -0.33
C ARG A 91 2.16 -6.29 0.85
N ASP A 92 1.50 -6.77 1.90
CA ASP A 92 2.18 -7.34 3.05
C ASP A 92 2.79 -8.69 2.67
N GLY A 93 4.11 -8.85 2.88
CA GLY A 93 4.86 -10.06 2.53
C GLY A 93 6.01 -9.81 1.56
N ASP A 94 5.70 -9.38 0.33
CA ASP A 94 6.69 -9.15 -0.75
C ASP A 94 6.98 -7.66 -1.02
N ASN A 95 6.27 -6.76 -0.33
CA ASN A 95 6.33 -5.31 -0.51
C ASN A 95 6.03 -4.86 -1.95
N LEU A 96 5.26 -5.64 -2.71
CA LEU A 96 4.90 -5.29 -4.08
C LEU A 96 3.91 -4.11 -4.10
N VAL A 97 4.21 -3.09 -4.89
CA VAL A 97 3.36 -1.92 -5.07
C VAL A 97 2.20 -2.26 -6.01
N GLY A 98 0.99 -2.01 -5.54
CA GLY A 98 -0.25 -2.13 -6.30
C GLY A 98 -1.09 -0.87 -6.22
N VAL A 99 -2.20 -0.90 -6.95
CA VAL A 99 -3.21 0.16 -6.97
C VAL A 99 -4.57 -0.46 -6.65
N SER A 100 -5.25 0.08 -5.65
CA SER A 100 -6.64 -0.24 -5.34
C SER A 100 -7.54 0.87 -5.85
N THR A 101 -8.69 0.53 -6.41
CA THR A 101 -9.75 1.47 -6.83
C THR A 101 -10.70 1.84 -5.69
N ASN A 102 -10.30 1.59 -4.44
CA ASN A 102 -11.13 1.79 -3.25
C ASN A 102 -12.47 1.02 -3.32
N ASP A 103 -12.44 -0.16 -3.95
CA ASP A 103 -13.59 -1.05 -4.05
C ASP A 103 -13.51 -2.16 -3.01
N LEU A 104 -14.65 -2.48 -2.41
CA LEU A 104 -14.87 -3.66 -1.58
C LEU A 104 -15.83 -4.59 -2.32
N ILE A 105 -15.38 -5.81 -2.61
CA ILE A 105 -16.24 -6.88 -3.12
C ILE A 105 -16.84 -7.61 -1.92
N VAL A 106 -18.16 -7.72 -1.90
CA VAL A 106 -18.92 -8.47 -0.89
C VAL A 106 -19.70 -9.57 -1.61
N VAL A 107 -19.41 -10.83 -1.29
CA VAL A 107 -20.14 -11.97 -1.82
C VAL A 107 -21.12 -12.46 -0.76
N TYR A 108 -22.41 -12.26 -1.01
CA TYR A 108 -23.50 -12.63 -0.11
C TYR A 108 -24.81 -12.82 -0.91
N PRO A 109 -25.65 -13.83 -0.60
CA PRO A 109 -26.86 -14.13 -1.37
C PRO A 109 -27.87 -12.97 -1.42
N ASP A 110 -28.08 -12.28 -0.30
CA ASP A 110 -28.99 -11.13 -0.24
C ASP A 110 -28.24 -9.83 -0.53
N THR A 111 -28.04 -9.56 -1.82
CA THR A 111 -27.36 -8.34 -2.28
C THR A 111 -28.12 -7.06 -1.92
N ALA A 112 -29.45 -7.14 -1.71
CA ALA A 112 -30.27 -6.00 -1.34
C ALA A 112 -30.00 -5.59 0.12
N ALA A 113 -29.94 -6.56 1.04
CA ALA A 113 -29.60 -6.30 2.43
C ALA A 113 -28.18 -5.70 2.59
N VAL A 114 -27.21 -6.18 1.82
CA VAL A 114 -25.85 -5.59 1.79
C VAL A 114 -25.91 -4.16 1.28
N SER A 115 -26.61 -3.91 0.17
CA SER A 115 -26.73 -2.57 -0.42
C SER A 115 -27.39 -1.57 0.54
N GLN A 116 -28.42 -2.00 1.26
CA GLN A 116 -29.06 -1.20 2.30
C GLN A 116 -28.13 -0.93 3.50
N ALA A 117 -27.29 -1.90 3.87
CA ALA A 117 -26.38 -1.75 5.00
C ALA A 117 -25.27 -0.71 4.78
N VAL A 118 -24.88 -0.47 3.52
CA VAL A 118 -23.86 0.52 3.15
C VAL A 118 -24.44 1.84 2.61
N ALA A 119 -25.77 1.97 2.61
CA ALA A 119 -26.45 3.15 2.10
C ALA A 119 -26.00 4.40 2.87
N GLY A 120 -25.58 5.44 2.14
CA GLY A 120 -25.08 6.69 2.72
C GLY A 120 -23.64 6.65 3.25
N GLN A 121 -22.98 5.49 3.27
CA GLN A 121 -21.56 5.35 3.65
C GLN A 121 -20.66 5.19 2.43
N ALA A 122 -21.15 4.52 1.39
CA ALA A 122 -20.44 4.30 0.14
C ALA A 122 -20.67 5.45 -0.85
N LYS A 123 -19.66 5.71 -1.70
CA LYS A 123 -19.77 6.66 -2.81
C LYS A 123 -20.65 6.09 -3.93
N SER A 124 -20.53 4.78 -4.20
CA SER A 124 -21.47 4.05 -5.06
C SER A 124 -21.55 2.58 -4.66
N VAL A 125 -22.67 1.94 -5.02
CA VAL A 125 -22.96 0.54 -4.69
C VAL A 125 -23.54 -0.12 -5.93
N ASN A 126 -22.85 -1.15 -6.42
CA ASN A 126 -23.24 -1.89 -7.62
C ASN A 126 -23.59 -3.34 -7.24
N PRO A 127 -24.89 -3.67 -7.12
CA PRO A 127 -25.31 -5.03 -6.85
C PRO A 127 -25.32 -5.88 -8.13
N TYR A 128 -24.86 -7.12 -8.00
CA TYR A 128 -24.88 -8.17 -9.02
C TYR A 128 -25.56 -9.43 -8.45
N PRO A 129 -26.91 -9.45 -8.39
CA PRO A 129 -27.66 -10.55 -7.78
C PRO A 129 -27.41 -11.91 -8.45
N GLN A 130 -27.18 -11.91 -9.76
CA GLN A 130 -26.92 -13.12 -10.58
C GLN A 130 -25.70 -13.93 -10.11
N ILE A 131 -24.76 -13.28 -9.42
CA ILE A 131 -23.52 -13.88 -8.90
C ILE A 131 -23.33 -13.59 -7.41
N ASN A 132 -24.42 -13.28 -6.69
CA ASN A 132 -24.42 -13.01 -5.25
C ASN A 132 -23.34 -12.01 -4.81
N THR A 133 -23.09 -10.97 -5.60
CA THR A 133 -21.97 -10.05 -5.36
C THR A 133 -22.46 -8.61 -5.28
N VAL A 134 -21.87 -7.81 -4.39
CA VAL A 134 -22.03 -6.36 -4.34
C VAL A 134 -20.65 -5.73 -4.37
N ILE A 135 -20.46 -4.76 -5.26
CA ILE A 135 -19.25 -3.95 -5.30
C ILE A 135 -19.57 -2.62 -4.63
N VAL A 136 -18.88 -2.33 -3.53
CA VAL A 136 -19.03 -1.11 -2.75
C VAL A 136 -17.82 -0.23 -3.01
N HIS A 137 -18.02 0.91 -3.65
CA HIS A 137 -16.97 1.89 -3.91
C HIS A 137 -16.99 2.98 -2.84
N VAL A 138 -15.85 3.27 -2.25
CA VAL A 138 -15.71 4.29 -1.18
C VAL A 138 -14.83 5.45 -1.63
N GLY A 139 -14.98 6.60 -0.97
CA GLY A 139 -14.22 7.80 -1.34
C GLY A 139 -12.76 7.74 -0.92
N SER A 140 -12.42 6.98 0.13
CA SER A 140 -11.04 6.81 0.60
C SER A 140 -10.77 5.41 1.12
N PHE A 141 -9.52 4.95 0.98
CA PHE A 141 -9.11 3.61 1.42
C PHE A 141 -9.35 3.37 2.91
N ASP A 142 -9.21 4.39 3.76
CA ASP A 142 -9.44 4.29 5.21
C ASP A 142 -10.88 3.87 5.54
N GLN A 143 -11.86 4.28 4.72
CA GLN A 143 -13.27 3.91 4.89
C GLN A 143 -13.52 2.42 4.66
N LEU A 144 -12.70 1.74 3.84
CA LEU A 144 -12.85 0.31 3.55
C LEU A 144 -12.77 -0.53 4.82
N SER A 145 -11.82 -0.21 5.72
CA SER A 145 -11.62 -0.96 6.96
C SER A 145 -12.85 -0.89 7.88
N THR A 146 -13.43 0.30 8.01
CA THR A 146 -14.62 0.56 8.82
C THR A 146 -15.86 -0.12 8.23
N ILE A 147 -16.09 0.03 6.92
CA ILE A 147 -17.24 -0.57 6.23
C ILE A 147 -17.12 -2.11 6.25
N HIS A 148 -15.92 -2.65 5.99
CA HIS A 148 -15.66 -4.09 6.08
C HIS A 148 -15.98 -4.63 7.48
N ALA A 149 -15.49 -3.97 8.54
CA ALA A 149 -15.76 -4.41 9.91
C ALA A 149 -17.26 -4.39 10.26
N ALA A 150 -17.99 -3.36 9.81
CA ALA A 150 -19.44 -3.27 10.02
C ALA A 150 -20.20 -4.38 9.26
N LEU A 151 -19.83 -4.62 8.00
CA LEU A 151 -20.44 -5.66 7.18
C LEU A 151 -20.11 -7.07 7.68
N ALA A 152 -18.87 -7.33 8.09
CA ALA A 152 -18.47 -8.63 8.64
C ALA A 152 -19.23 -8.98 9.93
N ARG A 153 -19.58 -7.97 10.74
CA ARG A 153 -20.44 -8.17 11.93
C ARG A 153 -21.89 -8.46 11.55
N LYS A 154 -22.43 -7.75 10.55
CA LYS A 154 -23.84 -7.87 10.13
C LYS A 154 -24.10 -9.11 9.27
N PHE A 155 -23.12 -9.50 8.47
CA PHE A 155 -23.18 -10.62 7.51
C PHE A 155 -21.98 -11.55 7.74
N PRO A 156 -21.97 -12.33 8.84
CA PRO A 156 -20.80 -13.13 9.24
C PRO A 156 -20.44 -14.25 8.25
N THR A 157 -21.36 -14.63 7.36
CA THR A 157 -21.13 -15.63 6.31
C THR A 157 -20.76 -15.02 4.95
N ALA A 158 -20.75 -13.68 4.84
CA ALA A 158 -20.31 -13.01 3.63
C ALA A 158 -18.80 -13.20 3.42
N LYS A 159 -18.40 -13.30 2.15
CA LYS A 159 -16.97 -13.28 1.78
C LYS A 159 -16.61 -11.88 1.30
N PHE A 160 -15.43 -11.44 1.68
CA PHE A 160 -14.93 -10.11 1.33
C PHE A 160 -13.70 -10.21 0.44
N GLY A 161 -13.57 -9.29 -0.50
CA GLY A 161 -12.43 -9.19 -1.39
C GLY A 161 -12.02 -7.73 -1.59
N LEU A 162 -10.71 -7.51 -1.63
CA LEU A 162 -10.11 -6.22 -1.96
C LEU A 162 -9.38 -6.34 -3.31
N PRO A 163 -9.93 -5.77 -4.39
CA PRO A 163 -9.25 -5.68 -5.67
C PRO A 163 -8.01 -4.80 -5.57
N VAL A 164 -6.86 -5.38 -5.91
CA VAL A 164 -5.59 -4.67 -6.04
C VAL A 164 -4.93 -5.10 -7.33
N ARG A 165 -4.57 -4.12 -8.16
CA ARG A 165 -3.88 -4.34 -9.42
C ARG A 165 -2.39 -4.15 -9.21
N TYR A 166 -1.59 -5.11 -9.65
CA TYR A 166 -0.12 -5.05 -9.53
C TYR A 166 0.58 -4.90 -10.89
N SER A 167 -0.18 -4.80 -11.97
CA SER A 167 0.34 -4.57 -13.31
C SER A 167 -0.59 -3.66 -14.10
N ASP A 168 -0.01 -2.88 -14.99
CA ASP A 168 -0.77 -2.15 -15.99
C ASP A 168 -1.46 -3.14 -16.93
N ILE A 169 -2.76 -2.89 -17.16
CA ILE A 169 -3.49 -3.60 -18.20
C ILE A 169 -3.01 -2.96 -19.50
N LYS A 170 -2.03 -3.58 -20.17
CA LYS A 170 -1.76 -3.26 -21.57
C LYS A 170 -3.02 -3.62 -22.34
N LYS A 171 -3.79 -2.62 -22.79
CA LYS A 171 -4.79 -2.82 -23.84
C LYS A 171 -4.03 -3.36 -25.05
N LYS A 172 -4.32 -4.60 -25.46
CA LYS A 172 -3.92 -5.13 -26.76
C LYS A 172 -4.79 -4.53 -27.84
#